data_AF-A0A1Q5D9G3-F1
#
_entry.id   AF-A0A1Q5D9G3-F1
#
_cell.length_a   1.000
_cell.length_b   1.000
_cell.length_c   1.000
_cell.angle_alpha   90.00
_cell.angle_beta   90.00
_cell.angle_gamma   90.00
#
_symmetry.space_group_name_H-M   'P 1'
#
loop_
_entity.id
_entity.type
_entity.pdbx_description
1 polymer ?
#
loop_
_entity_poly.entity_id
_entity_poly.type
_entity_poly.pdbx_seq_one_letter_code
_entity_poly.pdbx_strand_id
1 'polypeptide(L)' 'MGKLTDAEVDDLFATIDTDGDGTIRLRELRDYGQAHGGTLEGTKLADFVKSADTDGDRKITLAEFRSFFV' A
#
# COMPACT_ATOMS: atom_id res chain seq x y z
N MET A 1 14.92 -10.29 4.52
CA MET A 1 13.45 -10.36 4.37
C MET A 1 13.20 -10.75 2.93
N GLY A 2 12.63 -11.92 2.67
CA GLY A 2 12.33 -12.36 1.30
C GLY A 2 11.37 -11.36 0.67
N LYS A 3 11.64 -10.96 -0.57
CA LYS A 3 10.72 -10.14 -1.34
C LYS A 3 9.40 -10.90 -1.54
N LEU A 4 8.28 -10.21 -1.45
CA LEU A 4 6.97 -10.82 -1.69
C LEU A 4 6.89 -11.23 -3.17
N THR A 5 6.13 -12.27 -3.48
CA THR A 5 5.82 -12.65 -4.86
C THR A 5 4.74 -11.73 -5.44
N ASP A 6 4.65 -11.62 -6.78
CA ASP A 6 3.60 -10.83 -7.43
C ASP A 6 2.19 -11.21 -6.92
N ALA A 7 1.95 -12.50 -6.67
CA ALA A 7 0.66 -12.98 -6.18
C ALA A 7 0.36 -12.52 -4.74
N GLU A 8 1.38 -12.53 -3.86
CA GLU A 8 1.22 -12.03 -2.48
C GLU A 8 1.04 -10.51 -2.45
N VAL A 9 1.70 -9.79 -3.37
CA VAL A 9 1.52 -8.35 -3.51
C VAL A 9 0.13 -8.01 -4.04
N ASP A 10 -0.38 -8.77 -5.01
CA ASP A 10 -1.72 -8.57 -5.56
C ASP A 10 -2.82 -8.84 -4.52
N ASP A 11 -2.67 -9.90 -3.71
CA ASP A 11 -3.62 -10.23 -2.64
C ASP A 11 -3.61 -9.16 -1.53
N LEU A 12 -2.42 -8.69 -1.15
CA LEU A 12 -2.28 -7.59 -0.21
C LEU A 12 -2.87 -6.29 -0.77
N PHE A 13 -2.63 -6.00 -2.06
CA PHE A 13 -3.17 -4.84 -2.74
C PHE A 13 -4.69 -4.88 -2.76
N ALA A 14 -5.30 -6.00 -3.16
CA ALA A 14 -6.75 -6.16 -3.20
C ALA A 14 -7.40 -6.10 -1.80
N THR A 15 -6.66 -6.44 -0.74
CA THR A 15 -7.15 -6.31 0.63
C THR A 15 -7.15 -4.86 1.12
N ILE A 16 -6.25 -4.03 0.59
CA ILE A 16 -6.15 -2.61 0.95
C ILE A 16 -7.05 -1.75 0.04
N ASP A 17 -7.08 -2.03 -1.26
CA ASP A 17 -7.93 -1.37 -2.27
C ASP A 17 -9.40 -1.78 -2.07
N THR A 18 -10.08 -1.03 -1.19
CA THR A 18 -11.46 -1.30 -0.80
C THR A 18 -12.47 -0.78 -1.82
N ASP A 19 -12.12 0.27 -2.56
CA ASP A 19 -12.99 0.85 -3.58
C ASP A 19 -12.81 0.20 -4.97
N GLY A 20 -11.74 -0.59 -5.15
CA GLY A 20 -11.46 -1.38 -6.34
C GLY A 20 -11.08 -0.51 -7.53
N ASP A 21 -10.58 0.71 -7.29
CA ASP A 21 -10.19 1.63 -8.34
C ASP A 21 -8.81 1.32 -8.96
N GLY A 22 -8.10 0.32 -8.42
CA GLY A 22 -6.78 -0.09 -8.87
C GLY A 22 -5.66 0.79 -8.35
N THR A 23 -5.93 1.65 -7.36
CA THR A 23 -4.97 2.52 -6.68
C THR A 23 -5.22 2.58 -5.19
N ILE A 24 -4.18 2.36 -4.38
CA ILE A 24 -4.32 2.51 -2.93
C ILE A 24 -4.23 3.98 -2.56
N ARG A 25 -5.31 4.53 -2.03
CA ARG A 25 -5.32 5.90 -1.50
C ARG A 25 -4.89 5.91 -0.04
N LEU A 26 -4.38 7.06 0.41
CA LEU A 26 -4.00 7.27 1.82
C LEU A 26 -5.12 6.89 2.81
N ARG A 27 -6.37 7.14 2.44
CA ARG A 27 -7.54 6.78 3.26
C ARG A 27 -7.65 5.27 3.43
N GLU A 28 -7.54 4.52 2.35
CA GLU A 28 -7.74 3.06 2.34
C GLU A 28 -6.60 2.36 3.07
N LEU A 29 -5.37 2.80 2.82
CA LEU A 29 -4.21 2.31 3.56
C LEU A 29 -4.31 2.60 5.07
N ARG A 30 -4.81 3.78 5.44
CA ARG A 30 -5.10 4.14 6.85
C ARG A 30 -6.18 3.24 7.44
N ASP A 31 -7.29 3.06 6.74
CA ASP A 31 -8.42 2.26 7.21
C ASP A 31 -7.99 0.77 7.36
N TYR A 32 -7.18 0.25 6.43
CA TYR A 32 -6.53 -1.07 6.54
C TYR A 32 -5.57 -1.16 7.74
N GLY A 33 -4.71 -0.15 7.93
CA GLY A 33 -3.77 -0.08 9.04
C GLY A 33 -4.44 -0.02 10.42
N GLN A 34 -5.60 0.64 10.52
CA GLN A 34 -6.43 0.67 11.72
C GLN A 34 -7.11 -0.69 11.97
N ALA A 35 -7.61 -1.33 10.92
CA ALA A 35 -8.30 -2.62 11.02
C ALA A 35 -7.37 -3.79 11.38
N HIS A 36 -6.12 -3.78 10.87
CA HIS A 36 -5.17 -4.88 11.06
C HIS A 36 -4.13 -4.61 12.18
N GLY A 37 -4.24 -3.47 12.87
CA GLY A 37 -3.65 -3.20 14.19
C GLY A 37 -2.12 -3.27 14.34
N GLY A 38 -1.34 -3.47 13.27
CA GLY A 38 -0.01 -4.09 13.44
C GLY A 38 1.20 -3.52 12.72
N THR A 39 1.14 -2.64 11.72
CA THR A 39 2.39 -2.31 10.98
C THR A 39 2.47 -0.90 10.40
N LEU A 40 1.35 -0.20 10.32
CA LEU A 40 1.26 1.10 9.68
C LEU A 40 0.59 2.09 10.64
N GLU A 41 1.21 2.34 11.80
CA GLU A 41 0.85 3.53 12.58
C GLU A 41 1.07 4.75 11.69
N GLY A 42 0.12 5.69 11.67
CA GLY A 42 0.00 6.74 10.65
C GLY A 42 1.27 7.53 10.32
N THR A 43 2.25 7.58 11.23
CA THR A 43 3.59 8.14 11.02
C THR A 43 4.42 7.32 10.01
N LYS A 44 4.49 5.99 10.16
CA LYS A 44 5.20 5.11 9.21
C LYS A 44 4.45 4.98 7.89
N LEU A 45 3.13 5.07 7.95
CA LEU A 45 2.25 4.96 6.79
C LEU A 45 2.43 6.16 5.86
N ALA A 46 2.53 7.38 6.41
CA ALA A 46 2.85 8.58 5.64
C ALA A 46 4.25 8.51 5.00
N ASP A 47 5.25 8.03 5.74
CA ASP A 47 6.61 7.83 5.20
C ASP A 47 6.66 6.73 4.14
N PHE A 48 5.89 5.65 4.31
CA PHE A 48 5.73 4.59 3.34
C PHE A 48 5.07 5.11 2.07
N VAL A 49 3.95 5.82 2.18
CA VAL A 49 3.26 6.44 1.04
C VAL A 49 4.21 7.38 0.33
N LYS A 50 4.90 8.27 1.05
CA LYS A 50 5.86 9.20 0.44
C LYS A 50 7.05 8.51 -0.25
N SER A 51 7.41 7.30 0.19
CA SER A 51 8.51 6.52 -0.40
C SER A 51 8.05 5.67 -1.58
N ALA A 52 6.77 5.27 -1.61
CA ALA A 52 6.15 4.49 -2.68
C ALA A 52 5.55 5.38 -3.79
N ASP A 53 5.03 6.56 -3.42
CA ASP A 53 4.47 7.61 -4.28
C ASP A 53 5.62 8.34 -4.99
N THR A 54 5.99 7.85 -6.16
CA THR A 54 7.11 8.38 -6.94
C THR A 54 6.71 9.54 -7.85
N ASP A 55 5.43 9.63 -8.20
CA ASP A 55 4.88 10.64 -9.09
C ASP A 55 4.24 11.84 -8.34
N GLY A 56 4.02 11.70 -7.04
CA GLY A 56 3.47 12.72 -6.15
C GLY A 56 1.95 12.87 -6.23
N ASP A 57 1.24 11.90 -6.80
CA ASP A 57 -0.21 11.92 -6.96
C ASP A 57 -0.99 11.53 -5.68
N ARG A 58 -0.25 11.13 -4.63
CA ARG A 58 -0.75 10.67 -3.32
C ARG A 58 -1.59 9.40 -3.38
N LYS A 59 -1.38 8.60 -4.40
CA LYS A 59 -1.93 7.26 -4.58
C LYS A 59 -0.76 6.31 -4.81
N ILE A 60 -1.01 5.03 -4.60
CA ILE A 60 -0.02 4.00 -4.91
C ILE A 60 -0.66 3.08 -5.93
N THR A 61 -0.11 3.07 -7.14
CA THR A 61 -0.53 2.13 -8.17
C THR A 61 -0.02 0.72 -7.86
N LEU A 62 -0.65 -0.31 -8.41
CA LEU A 62 -0.17 -1.68 -8.28
C LEU A 62 1.31 -1.83 -8.71
N ALA A 63 1.72 -1.08 -9.73
CA ALA A 63 3.10 -1.08 -10.21
C ALA A 63 4.09 -0.52 -9.17
N GLU A 64 3.76 0.59 -8.51
CA GLU A 64 4.57 1.18 -7.44
C GLU A 64 4.60 0.28 -6.21
N PHE A 65 3.46 -0.33 -5.87
CA PHE A 65 3.36 -1.27 -4.76
C PHE A 65 4.26 -2.49 -5.00
N ARG A 66 4.22 -3.08 -6.21
CA ARG A 66 5.14 -4.17 -6.60
C ARG A 66 6.59 -3.73 -6.58
N SER A 67 6.93 -2.54 -7.09
CA SER A 67 8.31 -2.05 -7.08
C SER A 67 8.87 -1.87 -5.66
N PHE A 68 8.02 -1.73 -4.65
CA PHE A 68 8.42 -1.62 -3.25
C PHE A 68 8.64 -2.99 -2.59
N PHE A 69 7.81 -3.98 -2.92
CA PHE A 69 7.81 -5.30 -2.25
C PHE A 69 8.51 -6.45 -3.03
N VAL A 70 8.66 -6.31 -4.36
CA VAL A 70 9.28 -7.27 -5.32
C VAL A 70 10.66 -6.79 -5.78
#